data_AF-A0A2G9M075-F1
#
_entry.id   AF-A0A2G9M075-F1
#
_cell.length_a   1.000
_cell.length_b   1.000
_cell.length_c   1.000
_cell.angle_alpha   90.00
_cell.angle_beta   90.00
_cell.angle_gamma   90.00
#
_symmetry.space_group_name_H-M   'P 1'
#
loop_
_entity.id
_entity.type
_entity.pdbx_description
1 polymer ?
#
loop_
_entity_poly.entity_id
_entity_poly.type
_entity_poly.pdbx_seq_one_letter_code
_entity_poly.pdbx_strand_id
1 'polypeptide(L)'
;MIFAVLFLVLWLAADLAIRYLHMAQAKHKASHPSPISSYLSGLIRRLGISAIIIIVASSYFLAMFYQVWMKAQPYQFGAMPTWPNNPAFYVADFGWLLGIIMVIGAIVSIVLLLSKATKPGKRAVIIIAWGMLLLGFTNYLGFRVRAFQLRFFWPYLLAPFLGIGLYIIIKTLLRRVSIIKAAVISALLLAMTLNIISIPAIGMPHYDKMTGSIMDQYHWDALVWMSKNTEEDAEIYFFYGDLYDQDAVLRNSKRNHVLLKPYDFVAAIQNRTIKRTYDTEQPGQGFYYYKISTFKFGLHPNKPEGQMDICSFGYLVFDTQPGREQSIPLIQYNLLLRQKLLEKTWIEEVFSNRVVSILKNSKPGDDCIETQTFE
;
A
#
# COMPACT_ATOMS: atom_id res chain seq x y z
N MET A 1 -10.75 13.53 5.89
CA MET A 1 -11.43 14.65 6.57
C MET A 1 -12.42 14.17 7.63
N ILE A 2 -13.39 13.31 7.28
CA ILE A 2 -14.38 12.74 8.24
C ILE A 2 -13.72 12.05 9.44
N PHE A 3 -12.66 11.26 9.23
CA PHE A 3 -11.94 10.58 10.32
C PHE A 3 -11.08 11.50 11.19
N ALA A 4 -10.54 12.59 10.65
CA ALA A 4 -9.83 13.59 11.45
C ALA A 4 -10.80 14.37 12.34
N VAL A 5 -12.02 14.63 11.84
CA VAL A 5 -13.12 15.23 12.61
C VAL A 5 -13.63 14.25 13.67
N LEU A 6 -13.85 12.98 13.32
CA LEU A 6 -14.23 11.93 14.29
C LEU A 6 -13.15 11.71 15.35
N PHE A 7 -11.87 11.74 14.98
CA PHE A 7 -10.75 11.70 15.91
C PHE A 7 -10.73 12.91 16.84
N LEU A 8 -10.94 14.12 16.31
CA LEU A 8 -11.05 15.33 17.13
C LEU A 8 -12.23 15.23 18.10
N VAL A 9 -13.38 14.75 17.65
CA VAL A 9 -14.59 14.60 18.47
C VAL A 9 -14.41 13.54 19.55
N LEU A 10 -13.83 12.38 19.22
CA LEU A 10 -13.57 11.30 20.17
C LEU A 10 -12.47 11.66 21.18
N TRP A 11 -11.43 12.37 20.74
CA TRP A 11 -10.38 12.89 21.61
C TRP A 11 -10.88 14.00 22.52
N LEU A 12 -11.71 14.92 22.00
CA LEU A 12 -12.42 15.93 22.79
C LEU A 12 -13.33 15.27 23.83
N ALA A 13 -14.13 14.27 23.45
CA ALA A 13 -15.00 13.56 24.38
C ALA A 13 -14.22 12.83 25.48
N ALA A 14 -13.08 12.21 25.13
CA ALA A 14 -12.22 11.52 26.08
C ALA A 14 -11.49 12.47 27.05
N ASP A 15 -10.93 13.58 26.57
CA ASP A 15 -10.26 14.57 27.42
C ASP A 15 -11.27 15.34 28.30
N LEU A 16 -12.45 15.68 27.78
CA LEU A 16 -13.54 16.27 28.59
C LEU A 16 -13.99 15.31 29.69
N ALA A 17 -14.17 14.02 29.38
CA ALA A 17 -14.57 13.01 30.34
C ALA A 17 -13.52 12.81 31.45
N ILE A 18 -12.24 12.70 31.08
CA ILE A 18 -11.12 12.56 32.03
C ILE A 18 -11.03 13.79 32.96
N ARG A 19 -11.29 14.99 32.44
CA ARG A 19 -11.18 16.22 33.24
C ARG A 19 -12.42 16.54 34.07
N TYR A 20 -13.62 16.19 33.60
CA TYR A 20 -14.84 16.22 34.43
C TYR A 20 -14.68 15.32 35.66
N LEU A 21 -14.02 14.18 35.50
CA LEU A 21 -13.65 13.29 36.60
C LEU A 21 -12.62 13.90 37.56
N HIS A 22 -11.60 14.59 37.06
CA HIS A 22 -10.63 15.30 37.91
C HIS A 22 -11.27 16.50 38.64
N MET A 23 -12.21 17.21 38.02
CA MET A 23 -12.93 18.34 38.63
C MET A 23 -13.98 17.89 39.64
N ALA A 24 -14.67 16.77 39.41
CA ALA A 24 -15.56 16.15 40.40
C ALA A 24 -14.79 15.71 41.66
N GLN A 25 -13.51 15.30 41.51
CA GLN A 25 -12.62 15.00 42.63
C GLN A 25 -12.06 16.27 43.31
N ALA A 26 -11.83 17.34 42.56
CA ALA A 26 -11.33 18.61 43.09
C ALA A 26 -12.42 19.45 43.80
N LYS A 27 -13.69 19.36 43.39
CA LYS A 27 -14.83 20.02 44.09
C LYS A 27 -15.01 19.57 45.54
N HIS A 28 -14.39 18.44 45.94
CA HIS A 28 -14.34 18.00 47.33
C HIS A 28 -13.28 18.76 48.17
N LYS A 29 -12.42 19.59 47.56
CA LYS A 29 -11.39 20.40 48.20
C LYS A 29 -11.30 21.80 47.56
N ALA A 30 -12.02 22.73 48.19
CA ALA A 30 -11.86 24.18 48.15
C ALA A 30 -12.36 25.00 46.92
N SER A 31 -12.93 26.15 47.30
CA SER A 31 -13.53 27.24 46.54
C SER A 31 -12.49 28.25 46.02
N HIS A 32 -12.35 28.42 44.70
CA HIS A 32 -11.86 29.65 44.04
C HIS A 32 -12.14 29.61 42.51
N PRO A 33 -12.24 30.77 41.83
CA PRO A 33 -12.89 30.91 40.52
C PRO A 33 -12.07 30.38 39.35
N SER A 34 -12.77 30.06 38.26
CA SER A 34 -12.38 29.09 37.24
C SER A 34 -11.22 29.52 36.30
N PRO A 35 -10.18 28.69 36.13
CA PRO A 35 -9.14 28.87 35.10
C PRO A 35 -9.63 28.62 33.67
N ILE A 36 -10.91 28.35 33.44
CA ILE A 36 -11.40 27.68 32.23
C ILE A 36 -11.14 28.47 30.93
N SER A 37 -11.23 29.80 30.96
CA SER A 37 -11.13 30.67 29.78
C SER A 37 -9.73 30.72 29.13
N SER A 38 -8.67 30.92 29.92
CA SER A 38 -7.30 31.02 29.38
C SER A 38 -6.75 29.67 28.91
N TYR A 39 -7.27 28.58 29.47
CA TYR A 39 -6.88 27.23 29.11
C TYR A 39 -7.62 26.74 27.86
N LEU A 40 -8.91 27.06 27.73
CA LEU A 40 -9.69 26.77 26.52
C LEU A 40 -9.11 27.52 25.31
N SER A 41 -8.72 28.78 25.48
CA SER A 41 -8.09 29.57 24.40
C SER A 41 -6.71 29.01 24.01
N GLY A 42 -5.90 28.57 24.99
CA GLY A 42 -4.64 27.88 24.73
C GLY A 42 -4.80 26.54 24.00
N LEU A 43 -5.85 25.78 24.33
CA LEU A 43 -6.19 24.52 23.68
C LEU A 43 -6.68 24.72 22.25
N ILE A 44 -7.62 25.65 22.03
CA ILE A 44 -8.13 26.01 20.70
C ILE A 44 -6.98 26.48 19.80
N ARG A 45 -6.05 27.28 20.34
CA ARG A 45 -4.86 27.72 19.60
C ARG A 45 -3.96 26.55 19.20
N ARG A 46 -3.66 25.63 20.13
CA ARG A 46 -2.84 24.44 19.84
C ARG A 46 -3.52 23.54 18.81
N LEU A 47 -4.83 23.33 18.93
CA LEU A 47 -5.63 22.56 17.99
C LEU A 47 -5.70 23.21 16.60
N GLY A 48 -5.89 24.52 16.53
CA GLY A 48 -5.86 25.27 15.28
C GLY A 48 -4.51 25.14 14.57
N ILE A 49 -3.40 25.29 15.32
CA ILE A 49 -2.05 25.11 14.78
C ILE A 49 -1.83 23.66 14.31
N SER A 50 -2.21 22.66 15.11
CA SER A 50 -2.09 21.24 14.71
C SER A 50 -2.94 20.92 13.49
N ALA A 51 -4.17 21.45 13.38
CA ALA A 51 -5.01 21.26 12.21
C ALA A 51 -4.40 21.90 10.96
N ILE A 52 -3.86 23.12 11.06
CA ILE A 52 -3.16 23.79 9.96
C ILE A 52 -1.94 22.98 9.52
N ILE A 53 -1.11 22.53 10.47
CA ILE A 53 0.07 21.70 10.15
C ILE A 53 -0.36 20.42 9.44
N ILE A 54 -1.40 19.74 9.91
CA ILE A 54 -1.93 18.53 9.27
C ILE A 54 -2.43 18.83 7.86
N ILE A 55 -3.20 19.91 7.66
CA ILE A 55 -3.71 20.30 6.35
C ILE A 55 -2.56 20.61 5.39
N VAL A 56 -1.57 21.39 5.82
CA VAL A 56 -0.41 21.72 4.99
C VAL A 56 0.40 20.47 4.67
N ALA A 57 0.73 19.66 5.68
CA ALA A 57 1.51 18.42 5.51
C ALA A 57 0.78 17.37 4.66
N SER A 58 -0.56 17.37 4.66
CA SER A 58 -1.36 16.45 3.86
C SER A 58 -1.87 17.05 2.54
N SER A 59 -1.66 18.33 2.28
CA SER A 59 -2.26 19.05 1.13
C SER A 59 -1.91 18.42 -0.22
N TYR A 60 -0.63 18.06 -0.42
CA TYR A 60 -0.17 17.38 -1.62
C TYR A 60 -0.84 16.01 -1.80
N PHE A 61 -0.91 15.23 -0.74
CA PHE A 61 -1.57 13.93 -0.74
C PHE A 61 -3.08 14.04 -0.93
N LEU A 62 -3.73 15.04 -0.35
CA LEU A 62 -5.16 15.32 -0.52
C LEU A 62 -5.48 15.70 -1.96
N ALA A 63 -4.63 16.52 -2.60
CA ALA A 63 -4.79 16.89 -4.00
C ALA A 63 -4.61 15.69 -4.93
N MET A 64 -3.56 14.89 -4.73
CA MET A 64 -3.39 13.62 -5.45
C MET A 64 -4.60 12.71 -5.25
N PHE A 65 -5.05 12.57 -4.00
CA PHE A 65 -6.17 11.71 -3.66
C PHE A 65 -7.46 12.12 -4.37
N TYR A 66 -7.78 13.41 -4.35
CA TYR A 66 -8.98 13.94 -5.00
C TYR A 66 -8.90 13.82 -6.53
N GLN A 67 -7.78 14.22 -7.13
CA GLN A 67 -7.65 14.30 -8.59
C GLN A 67 -7.46 12.93 -9.25
N VAL A 68 -6.81 11.99 -8.57
CA VAL A 68 -6.52 10.67 -9.12
C VAL A 68 -7.55 9.67 -8.61
N TRP A 69 -7.58 9.45 -7.30
CA TRP A 69 -8.26 8.29 -6.74
C TRP A 69 -9.78 8.44 -6.63
N MET A 70 -10.27 9.60 -6.19
CA MET A 70 -11.71 9.85 -6.06
C MET A 70 -12.41 9.87 -7.41
N LYS A 71 -11.77 10.44 -8.45
CA LYS A 71 -12.32 10.50 -9.81
C LYS A 71 -12.28 9.15 -10.53
N ALA A 72 -11.16 8.43 -10.43
CA ALA A 72 -10.96 7.17 -11.11
C ALA A 72 -11.80 6.02 -10.52
N GLN A 73 -11.96 5.98 -9.19
CA GLN A 73 -12.84 5.00 -8.55
C GLN A 73 -13.57 5.68 -7.39
N PRO A 74 -14.81 6.17 -7.62
CA PRO A 74 -15.57 6.87 -6.61
C PRO A 74 -15.83 5.98 -5.40
N TYR A 75 -15.87 6.60 -4.23
CA TYR A 75 -16.19 5.91 -2.98
C TYR A 75 -17.60 5.34 -3.03
N GLN A 76 -17.70 4.02 -3.03
CA GLN A 76 -18.97 3.32 -2.90
C GLN A 76 -18.99 2.55 -1.60
N PHE A 77 -20.11 2.64 -0.89
CA PHE A 77 -20.35 1.83 0.29
C PHE A 77 -20.76 0.41 -0.15
N GLY A 78 -20.17 -0.61 0.44
CA GLY A 78 -20.51 -2.01 0.18
C GLY A 78 -19.60 -2.97 0.94
N ALA A 79 -20.04 -4.23 1.03
CA ALA A 79 -19.19 -5.33 1.48
C ALA A 79 -18.40 -5.85 0.27
N MET A 80 -17.14 -6.23 0.48
CA MET A 80 -16.36 -6.95 -0.51
C MET A 80 -16.12 -8.38 -0.03
N PRO A 81 -16.31 -9.40 -0.89
CA PRO A 81 -15.91 -10.76 -0.57
C PRO A 81 -14.40 -10.84 -0.41
N THR A 82 -13.93 -11.83 0.36
CA THR A 82 -12.50 -12.17 0.42
C THR A 82 -12.01 -12.65 -0.94
N TRP A 83 -10.79 -12.28 -1.32
CA TRP A 83 -10.12 -12.74 -2.54
C TRP A 83 -8.72 -13.29 -2.21
N PRO A 84 -8.08 -14.09 -3.08
CA PRO A 84 -6.72 -14.60 -2.84
C PRO A 84 -5.73 -13.46 -2.61
N ASN A 85 -4.84 -13.58 -1.62
CA ASN A 85 -3.93 -12.50 -1.19
C ASN A 85 -4.64 -11.24 -0.66
N ASN A 86 -5.93 -11.32 -0.31
CA ASN A 86 -6.54 -10.27 0.50
C ASN A 86 -5.77 -10.23 1.84
N PRO A 87 -5.30 -9.06 2.28
CA PRO A 87 -4.71 -8.81 3.60
C PRO A 87 -5.71 -9.05 4.75
N ALA A 88 -6.78 -9.84 4.55
CA ALA A 88 -7.79 -10.08 5.56
C ALA A 88 -7.12 -10.50 6.87
N PHE A 89 -7.63 -10.01 8.00
CA PHE A 89 -7.13 -10.46 9.28
C PHE A 89 -7.51 -11.94 9.43
N TYR A 90 -6.53 -12.83 9.32
CA TYR A 90 -6.71 -14.24 9.63
C TYR A 90 -6.23 -14.48 11.05
N VAL A 91 -7.16 -14.78 11.96
CA VAL A 91 -6.85 -15.13 13.36
C VAL A 91 -5.83 -16.28 13.41
N ALA A 92 -5.87 -17.17 12.42
CA ALA A 92 -4.95 -18.29 12.28
C ALA A 92 -3.48 -17.87 12.12
N ASP A 93 -3.20 -16.70 11.53
CA ASP A 93 -1.83 -16.22 11.28
C ASP A 93 -1.07 -15.89 12.57
N PHE A 94 -1.80 -15.63 13.67
CA PHE A 94 -1.20 -15.34 14.98
C PHE A 94 -0.82 -16.62 15.73
N GLY A 95 -1.22 -17.80 15.24
CA GLY A 95 -1.04 -19.05 15.96
C GLY A 95 -1.91 -19.17 17.20
N TRP A 96 -2.04 -20.40 17.71
CA TRP A 96 -2.98 -20.72 18.80
C TRP A 96 -2.68 -19.96 20.09
N LEU A 97 -1.40 -19.72 20.42
CA LEU A 97 -0.99 -19.08 21.66
C LEU A 97 -1.38 -17.59 21.73
N LEU A 98 -1.06 -16.80 20.69
CA LEU A 98 -1.49 -15.40 20.61
C LEU A 98 -3.00 -15.30 20.44
N GLY A 99 -3.63 -16.24 19.73
CA GLY A 99 -5.08 -16.39 19.66
C GLY A 99 -5.72 -16.48 21.05
N ILE A 100 -5.21 -17.35 21.92
CA ILE A 100 -5.70 -17.51 23.30
C ILE A 100 -5.49 -16.21 24.12
N ILE A 101 -4.32 -15.57 24.00
CA ILE A 101 -4.05 -14.31 24.72
C ILE A 101 -5.03 -13.21 24.29
N MET A 102 -5.33 -13.09 22.99
CA MET A 102 -6.33 -12.14 22.49
C MET A 102 -7.72 -12.43 23.04
N VAL A 103 -8.16 -13.70 23.05
CA VAL A 103 -9.46 -14.11 23.58
C VAL A 103 -9.57 -13.82 25.08
N ILE A 104 -8.56 -14.20 25.87
CA ILE A 104 -8.52 -13.91 27.31
C ILE A 104 -8.55 -12.40 27.55
N GLY A 105 -7.74 -11.63 26.81
CA GLY A 105 -7.72 -10.17 26.90
C GLY A 105 -9.09 -9.54 26.59
N ALA A 106 -9.78 -10.03 25.55
CA ALA A 106 -11.12 -9.60 25.20
C ALA A 106 -12.12 -9.89 26.33
N ILE A 107 -12.15 -11.13 26.85
CA ILE A 107 -13.04 -11.53 27.95
C ILE A 107 -12.78 -10.67 29.20
N VAL A 108 -11.52 -10.54 29.62
CA VAL A 108 -11.13 -9.72 30.78
C VAL A 108 -11.54 -8.27 30.59
N SER A 109 -11.36 -7.70 29.40
CA SER A 109 -11.74 -6.32 29.11
C SER A 109 -13.26 -6.10 29.19
N ILE A 110 -14.08 -7.07 28.74
CA ILE A 110 -15.54 -7.03 28.85
C ILE A 110 -15.97 -7.12 30.31
N VAL A 111 -15.40 -8.06 31.07
CA VAL A 111 -15.67 -8.22 32.51
C VAL A 111 -15.33 -6.93 33.27
N LEU A 112 -14.18 -6.31 32.97
CA LEU A 112 -13.79 -5.03 33.57
C LEU A 112 -14.70 -3.88 33.13
N LEU A 113 -15.22 -3.88 31.90
CA LEU A 113 -16.16 -2.88 31.43
C LEU A 113 -17.48 -2.94 32.21
N LEU A 114 -18.02 -4.15 32.39
CA LEU A 114 -19.29 -4.43 33.08
C LEU A 114 -19.19 -4.32 34.60
N SER A 115 -17.99 -4.51 35.17
CA SER A 115 -17.77 -4.42 36.61
C SER A 115 -18.01 -3.00 37.15
N LYS A 116 -18.92 -2.87 38.13
CA LYS A 116 -19.21 -1.61 38.83
C LYS A 116 -18.00 -1.03 39.57
N ALA A 117 -17.01 -1.86 39.93
CA ALA A 117 -15.80 -1.45 40.64
C ALA A 117 -14.74 -0.77 39.74
N THR A 118 -14.89 -0.85 38.42
CA THR A 118 -13.92 -0.26 37.49
C THR A 118 -14.02 1.26 37.48
N LYS A 119 -12.91 1.92 37.78
CA LYS A 119 -12.82 3.40 37.79
C LYS A 119 -13.18 3.97 36.41
N PRO A 120 -13.89 5.11 36.34
CA PRO A 120 -14.37 5.69 35.08
C PRO A 120 -13.27 5.93 34.03
N GLY A 121 -12.08 6.41 34.44
CA GLY A 121 -10.95 6.60 33.53
C GLY A 121 -10.43 5.29 32.91
N LYS A 122 -10.47 4.17 33.65
CA LYS A 122 -10.12 2.86 33.10
C LYS A 122 -11.18 2.34 32.13
N ARG A 123 -12.48 2.57 32.42
CA ARG A 123 -13.57 2.23 31.49
C ARG A 123 -13.44 3.01 30.18
N ALA A 124 -13.11 4.30 30.23
CA ALA A 124 -12.91 5.11 29.03
C ALA A 124 -11.80 4.53 28.13
N VAL A 125 -10.67 4.11 28.70
CA VAL A 125 -9.58 3.46 27.96
C VAL A 125 -10.04 2.14 27.33
N ILE A 126 -10.79 1.31 28.05
CA ILE A 126 -11.32 0.04 27.52
C ILE A 126 -12.31 0.29 26.36
N ILE A 127 -13.20 1.28 26.50
CA ILE A 127 -14.14 1.67 25.43
C ILE A 127 -13.40 2.17 24.20
N ILE A 128 -12.38 3.01 24.38
CA ILE A 128 -11.54 3.49 23.27
C ILE A 128 -10.81 2.32 22.60
N ALA A 129 -10.27 1.39 23.37
CA ALA A 129 -9.60 0.20 22.83
C ALA A 129 -10.56 -0.67 22.00
N TRP A 130 -11.77 -0.94 22.50
CA TRP A 130 -12.81 -1.64 21.74
C TRP A 130 -13.28 -0.85 20.51
N GLY A 131 -13.41 0.47 20.62
CA GLY A 131 -13.72 1.33 19.48
C GLY A 131 -12.65 1.28 18.39
N MET A 132 -11.37 1.29 18.77
CA MET A 132 -10.25 1.15 17.84
C MET A 132 -10.18 -0.24 17.22
N LEU A 133 -10.46 -1.28 18.02
CA LEU A 133 -10.53 -2.65 17.56
C LEU A 133 -11.66 -2.84 16.54
N LEU A 134 -12.86 -2.32 16.86
CA LEU A 134 -14.00 -2.33 15.96
C LEU A 134 -13.73 -1.52 14.70
N LEU A 135 -13.22 -0.29 14.79
CA LEU A 135 -12.80 0.49 13.61
C LEU A 135 -11.74 -0.26 12.78
N GLY A 136 -10.86 -1.00 13.43
CA GLY A 136 -9.90 -1.89 12.79
C GLY A 136 -10.56 -3.00 11.97
N PHE A 137 -11.56 -3.67 12.56
CA PHE A 137 -12.24 -4.83 11.98
C PHE A 137 -13.41 -4.48 11.05
N THR A 138 -14.11 -3.38 11.28
CA THR A 138 -15.20 -2.91 10.41
C THR A 138 -14.67 -2.20 9.17
N ASN A 139 -13.35 -2.13 8.96
CA ASN A 139 -12.79 -1.62 7.71
C ASN A 139 -13.16 -2.47 6.49
N TYR A 140 -13.63 -3.72 6.65
CA TYR A 140 -14.20 -4.49 5.53
C TYR A 140 -15.65 -4.09 5.18
N LEU A 141 -16.28 -3.27 6.03
CA LEU A 141 -17.60 -2.68 5.81
C LEU A 141 -17.41 -1.22 5.39
N GLY A 142 -17.70 -0.90 4.13
CA GLY A 142 -17.66 0.47 3.65
C GLY A 142 -17.05 0.60 2.26
N PHE A 143 -15.88 1.23 2.16
CA PHE A 143 -15.34 1.72 0.89
C PHE A 143 -14.80 0.65 -0.08
N ARG A 144 -15.30 -0.60 -0.04
CA ARG A 144 -14.88 -1.73 -0.89
C ARG A 144 -13.34 -1.84 -0.92
N VAL A 145 -12.73 -1.98 -2.10
CA VAL A 145 -11.27 -2.06 -2.33
C VAL A 145 -10.47 -0.91 -1.71
N ARG A 146 -11.08 0.28 -1.55
CA ARG A 146 -10.40 1.45 -0.96
C ARG A 146 -10.19 1.34 0.54
N ALA A 147 -10.94 0.48 1.23
CA ALA A 147 -10.71 0.28 2.65
C ALA A 147 -9.34 -0.36 2.93
N PHE A 148 -8.82 -1.14 1.99
CA PHE A 148 -7.46 -1.67 2.08
C PHE A 148 -6.39 -0.58 1.93
N GLN A 149 -6.57 0.39 1.03
CA GLN A 149 -5.59 1.45 0.84
C GLN A 149 -5.44 2.35 2.07
N LEU A 150 -6.52 2.55 2.82
CA LEU A 150 -6.49 3.25 4.11
C LEU A 150 -5.65 2.51 5.17
N ARG A 151 -5.46 1.18 5.02
CA ARG A 151 -4.61 0.36 5.90
C ARG A 151 -3.12 0.63 5.72
N PHE A 152 -2.65 0.96 4.51
CA PHE A 152 -1.26 1.38 4.31
C PHE A 152 -0.93 2.67 5.09
N PHE A 153 -1.94 3.46 5.42
CA PHE A 153 -1.78 4.65 6.25
C PHE A 153 -1.90 4.38 7.75
N TRP A 154 -2.27 3.17 8.19
CA TRP A 154 -2.42 2.84 9.60
C TRP A 154 -1.17 3.10 10.45
N PRO A 155 0.05 2.76 10.03
CA PRO A 155 1.24 3.12 10.79
C PRO A 155 1.31 4.63 11.07
N TYR A 156 0.90 5.46 10.11
CA TYR A 156 0.86 6.93 10.27
C TYR A 156 -0.32 7.40 11.11
N LEU A 157 -1.50 6.80 10.93
CA LEU A 157 -2.71 7.14 11.68
C LEU A 157 -2.61 6.69 13.15
N LEU A 158 -1.93 5.58 13.41
CA LEU A 158 -1.72 5.00 14.73
C LEU A 158 -0.45 5.56 15.41
N ALA A 159 0.51 6.13 14.68
CA ALA A 159 1.74 6.66 15.26
C ALA A 159 1.52 7.70 16.39
N PRO A 160 0.60 8.68 16.29
CA PRO A 160 0.29 9.57 17.40
C PRO A 160 -0.25 8.84 18.63
N PHE A 161 -1.09 7.81 18.43
CA PHE A 161 -1.63 6.99 19.51
C PHE A 161 -0.60 6.06 20.12
N LEU A 162 0.28 5.47 19.31
CA LEU A 162 1.41 4.70 19.76
C LEU A 162 2.35 5.59 20.59
N GLY A 163 2.64 6.80 20.14
CA GLY A 163 3.44 7.78 20.88
C GLY A 163 2.79 8.19 22.22
N ILE A 164 1.49 8.46 22.24
CA ILE A 164 0.74 8.76 23.47
C ILE A 164 0.67 7.53 24.40
N GLY A 165 0.41 6.35 23.84
CA GLY A 165 0.36 5.09 24.55
C GLY A 165 1.70 4.75 25.18
N LEU A 166 2.80 4.85 24.42
CA LEU A 166 4.16 4.73 24.91
C LEU A 166 4.45 5.77 25.98
N TYR A 167 4.10 7.05 25.80
CA TYR A 167 4.28 8.07 26.83
C TYR A 167 3.54 7.73 28.13
N ILE A 168 2.29 7.27 28.06
CA ILE A 168 1.50 6.86 29.23
C ILE A 168 2.10 5.61 29.88
N ILE A 169 2.49 4.60 29.09
CA ILE A 169 3.13 3.37 29.54
C ILE A 169 4.45 3.71 30.24
N ILE A 170 5.29 4.53 29.62
CA ILE A 170 6.55 5.05 30.16
C ILE A 170 6.28 5.80 31.47
N LYS A 171 5.34 6.76 31.50
CA LYS A 171 5.00 7.53 32.70
C LYS A 171 4.43 6.67 33.84
N THR A 172 3.75 5.57 33.50
CA THR A 172 3.10 4.67 34.47
C THR A 172 4.07 3.61 34.99
N LEU A 173 4.87 3.00 34.10
CA LEU A 173 5.91 2.03 34.44
C LEU A 173 7.10 2.72 35.12
N LEU A 174 7.62 3.84 34.61
CA LEU A 174 8.77 4.56 35.18
C LEU A 174 8.50 5.18 36.55
N ARG A 175 7.25 5.20 37.05
CA ARG A 175 6.99 5.56 38.44
C ARG A 175 7.45 4.48 39.44
N ARG A 176 7.65 3.22 39.01
CA ARG A 176 8.10 2.10 39.87
C ARG A 176 9.05 1.07 39.21
N VAL A 177 9.35 1.20 37.92
CA VAL A 177 10.27 0.34 37.17
C VAL A 177 11.51 1.17 36.85
N SER A 178 12.70 0.69 37.20
CA SER A 178 13.93 1.41 36.87
C SER A 178 14.07 1.54 35.34
N ILE A 179 14.56 2.69 34.89
CA ILE A 179 14.87 2.96 33.46
C ILE A 179 15.65 1.80 32.83
N ILE A 180 16.54 1.19 33.61
CA ILE A 180 17.35 0.04 33.20
C ILE A 180 16.47 -1.18 32.85
N LYS A 181 15.49 -1.53 33.67
CA LYS A 181 14.59 -2.67 33.40
C LYS A 181 13.71 -2.42 32.17
N ALA A 182 13.22 -1.19 32.00
CA ALA A 182 12.44 -0.81 30.82
C ALA A 182 13.29 -0.88 29.54
N ALA A 183 14.53 -0.37 29.60
CA ALA A 183 15.47 -0.44 28.49
C ALA A 183 15.83 -1.88 28.11
N VAL A 184 16.02 -2.77 29.09
CA VAL A 184 16.29 -4.20 28.86
C VAL A 184 15.10 -4.89 28.19
N ILE A 185 13.87 -4.66 28.66
CA ILE A 185 12.67 -5.25 28.05
C ILE A 185 12.48 -4.74 26.62
N SER A 186 12.65 -3.43 26.39
CA SER A 186 12.56 -2.85 25.05
C SER A 186 13.65 -3.35 24.11
N ALA A 187 14.89 -3.51 24.61
CA ALA A 187 16.00 -4.06 23.82
C ALA A 187 15.77 -5.54 23.46
N LEU A 188 15.22 -6.34 24.39
CA LEU A 188 14.85 -7.73 24.12
C LEU A 188 13.74 -7.82 23.08
N LEU A 189 12.66 -7.03 23.22
CA LEU A 189 11.57 -6.99 22.24
C LEU A 189 12.07 -6.52 20.86
N LEU A 190 12.96 -5.51 20.82
CA LEU A 190 13.57 -5.03 19.58
C LEU A 190 14.47 -6.09 18.95
N ALA A 191 15.31 -6.76 19.74
CA ALA A 191 16.18 -7.84 19.29
C ALA A 191 15.37 -9.04 18.75
N MET A 192 14.24 -9.37 19.37
CA MET A 192 13.33 -10.40 18.88
C MET A 192 12.63 -9.97 17.57
N THR A 193 12.20 -8.71 17.46
CA THR A 193 11.56 -8.18 16.25
C THR A 193 12.53 -8.10 15.07
N LEU A 194 13.79 -7.74 15.33
CA LEU A 194 14.88 -7.67 14.35
C LEU A 194 15.51 -9.03 14.02
N ASN A 195 14.94 -10.13 14.54
CA ASN A 195 15.44 -11.50 14.35
C ASN A 195 16.88 -11.73 14.87
N ILE A 196 17.34 -10.95 15.85
CA ILE A 196 18.63 -11.16 16.54
C ILE A 196 18.50 -12.31 17.55
N ILE A 197 17.31 -12.49 18.12
CA ILE A 197 16.97 -13.57 19.05
C ILE A 197 15.69 -14.24 18.55
N SER A 198 15.77 -15.48 18.07
CA SER A 198 14.60 -16.26 17.67
C SER A 198 14.25 -17.31 18.73
N ILE A 199 12.95 -17.45 19.02
CA ILE A 199 12.43 -18.54 19.85
C ILE A 199 11.52 -19.39 18.94
N PRO A 200 12.03 -20.50 18.38
CA PRO A 200 11.34 -21.27 17.34
C PRO A 200 9.92 -21.72 17.70
N ALA A 201 9.66 -21.94 19.00
CA ALA A 201 8.38 -22.42 19.50
C ALA A 201 7.24 -21.38 19.52
N ILE A 202 7.54 -20.08 19.38
CA ILE A 202 6.56 -19.00 19.62
C ILE A 202 6.00 -18.40 18.32
N GLY A 203 6.58 -18.72 17.15
CA GLY A 203 6.04 -18.27 15.85
C GLY A 203 5.86 -16.75 15.75
N MET A 204 6.76 -15.96 16.36
CA MET A 204 6.62 -14.50 16.34
C MET A 204 6.85 -13.93 14.94
N PRO A 205 6.08 -12.89 14.53
CA PRO A 205 6.37 -12.15 13.32
C PRO A 205 7.73 -11.48 13.45
N HIS A 206 8.64 -11.84 12.56
CA HIS A 206 10.00 -11.31 12.49
C HIS A 206 10.11 -10.36 11.29
N TYR A 207 10.96 -9.36 11.41
CA TYR A 207 11.34 -8.55 10.27
C TYR A 207 12.24 -9.38 9.36
N ASP A 208 11.67 -9.88 8.27
CA ASP A 208 12.48 -10.37 7.16
C ASP A 208 13.09 -9.18 6.43
N LYS A 209 14.42 -9.16 6.39
CA LYS A 209 15.13 -8.19 5.57
C LYS A 209 14.74 -8.47 4.13
N MET A 210 13.96 -7.57 3.53
CA MET A 210 13.71 -7.58 2.09
C MET A 210 15.05 -7.40 1.36
N THR A 211 15.66 -8.50 0.95
CA THR A 211 16.88 -8.50 0.13
C THR A 211 16.44 -8.46 -1.33
N GLY A 212 16.42 -7.25 -1.89
CA GLY A 212 16.06 -7.00 -3.28
C GLY A 212 15.32 -5.67 -3.41
N SER A 213 15.74 -4.84 -4.36
CA SER A 213 14.86 -3.79 -4.87
C SER A 213 13.73 -4.46 -5.65
N ILE A 214 12.51 -3.92 -5.61
CA ILE A 214 11.40 -4.37 -6.47
C ILE A 214 11.79 -4.20 -7.97
N MET A 215 12.79 -3.37 -8.23
CA MET A 215 13.24 -2.96 -9.55
C MET A 215 14.77 -2.89 -9.60
N ASP A 216 15.42 -3.62 -10.52
CA ASP A 216 16.85 -3.42 -10.76
C ASP A 216 17.13 -2.17 -11.62
N GLN A 217 18.41 -1.75 -11.64
CA GLN A 217 18.81 -0.52 -12.31
C GLN A 217 18.55 -0.56 -13.83
N TYR A 218 18.69 -1.70 -14.48
CA TYR A 218 18.56 -1.78 -15.93
C TYR A 218 17.10 -1.58 -16.37
N HIS A 219 16.17 -2.20 -15.67
CA HIS A 219 14.75 -2.00 -15.91
C HIS A 219 14.29 -0.59 -15.50
N TRP A 220 14.86 -0.03 -14.41
CA TRP A 220 14.63 1.36 -14.05
C TRP A 220 15.08 2.32 -15.16
N ASP A 221 16.27 2.11 -15.72
CA ASP A 221 16.82 2.94 -16.80
C ASP A 221 15.94 2.85 -18.06
N ALA A 222 15.40 1.67 -18.37
CA ALA A 222 14.45 1.49 -19.46
C ALA A 222 13.14 2.29 -19.24
N LEU A 223 12.57 2.23 -18.04
CA LEU A 223 11.36 3.00 -17.68
C LEU A 223 11.61 4.51 -17.72
N VAL A 224 12.76 4.97 -17.22
CA VAL A 224 13.16 6.37 -17.29
C VAL A 224 13.35 6.79 -18.75
N TRP A 225 14.00 5.96 -19.57
CA TRP A 225 14.19 6.22 -21.00
C TRP A 225 12.84 6.35 -21.70
N MET A 226 11.91 5.42 -21.49
CA MET A 226 10.56 5.48 -22.07
C MET A 226 9.87 6.80 -21.71
N SER A 227 9.90 7.17 -20.43
CA SER A 227 9.23 8.38 -19.94
C SER A 227 9.73 9.68 -20.57
N LYS A 228 10.98 9.69 -21.05
CA LYS A 228 11.67 10.86 -21.62
C LYS A 228 11.69 10.88 -23.15
N ASN A 229 11.68 9.72 -23.81
CA ASN A 229 11.98 9.57 -25.24
C ASN A 229 10.81 9.07 -26.09
N THR A 230 9.65 8.78 -25.50
CA THR A 230 8.43 8.39 -26.23
C THR A 230 7.38 9.49 -26.16
N GLU A 231 6.43 9.51 -27.11
CA GLU A 231 5.31 10.45 -27.15
C GLU A 231 4.43 10.31 -25.89
N GLU A 232 3.82 11.38 -25.39
CA GLU A 232 3.09 11.35 -24.10
C GLU A 232 1.94 10.33 -24.06
N ASP A 233 1.29 10.10 -25.20
CA ASP A 233 0.20 9.14 -25.39
C ASP A 233 0.66 7.82 -26.02
N ALA A 234 1.97 7.59 -26.12
CA ALA A 234 2.52 6.36 -26.67
C ALA A 234 1.96 5.13 -25.95
N GLU A 235 1.66 4.10 -26.75
CA GLU A 235 1.19 2.81 -26.28
C GLU A 235 2.32 1.80 -26.34
N ILE A 236 2.62 1.21 -25.19
CA ILE A 236 3.78 0.33 -25.01
C ILE A 236 3.30 -1.08 -24.72
N TYR A 237 3.75 -2.03 -25.52
CA TYR A 237 3.51 -3.44 -25.31
C TYR A 237 4.68 -4.05 -24.53
N PHE A 238 4.42 -4.56 -23.33
CA PHE A 238 5.39 -5.32 -22.55
C PHE A 238 5.19 -6.81 -22.83
N PHE A 239 6.24 -7.44 -23.36
CA PHE A 239 6.34 -8.89 -23.37
C PHE A 239 6.69 -9.40 -21.97
N TYR A 240 6.85 -10.72 -21.85
CA TYR A 240 7.20 -11.34 -20.59
C TYR A 240 8.44 -10.68 -19.95
N GLY A 241 8.37 -10.40 -18.66
CA GLY A 241 9.51 -9.98 -17.85
C GLY A 241 9.27 -10.25 -16.37
N ASP A 242 10.34 -10.62 -15.65
CA ASP A 242 10.24 -11.10 -14.26
C ASP A 242 9.77 -10.02 -13.26
N LEU A 243 9.89 -8.74 -13.65
CA LEU A 243 9.62 -7.58 -12.78
C LEU A 243 8.36 -6.80 -13.16
N TYR A 244 7.67 -7.17 -14.24
CA TYR A 244 6.50 -6.42 -14.74
C TYR A 244 5.18 -6.82 -14.08
N ASP A 245 5.17 -7.88 -13.26
CA ASP A 245 4.00 -8.42 -12.57
C ASP A 245 3.46 -7.53 -11.43
N GLN A 246 4.03 -6.32 -11.25
CA GLN A 246 3.50 -5.32 -10.33
C GLN A 246 3.07 -4.05 -11.07
N ASP A 247 1.76 -3.76 -11.05
CA ASP A 247 1.14 -2.59 -11.70
C ASP A 247 1.86 -1.26 -11.39
N ALA A 248 2.32 -1.10 -10.14
CA ALA A 248 2.95 0.12 -9.67
C ALA A 248 4.30 0.39 -10.36
N VAL A 249 4.97 -0.66 -10.81
CA VAL A 249 6.26 -0.60 -11.48
C VAL A 249 6.12 0.02 -12.86
N LEU A 250 5.20 -0.50 -13.69
CA LEU A 250 5.02 -0.06 -15.07
C LEU A 250 4.50 1.38 -15.18
N ARG A 251 3.83 1.89 -14.14
CA ARG A 251 3.45 3.31 -14.03
C ARG A 251 4.63 4.28 -14.12
N ASN A 252 5.85 3.84 -13.82
CA ASN A 252 7.03 4.69 -13.91
C ASN A 252 7.42 5.03 -15.36
N SER A 253 6.93 4.27 -16.36
CA SER A 253 7.05 4.65 -17.77
C SER A 253 6.28 5.94 -18.10
N LYS A 254 5.24 6.27 -17.31
CA LYS A 254 4.29 7.37 -17.57
C LYS A 254 3.59 7.27 -18.94
N ARG A 255 3.44 6.05 -19.47
CA ARG A 255 2.77 5.77 -20.74
C ARG A 255 1.65 4.77 -20.55
N ASN A 256 0.78 4.71 -21.55
CA ASN A 256 -0.21 3.65 -21.62
C ASN A 256 0.52 2.34 -21.94
N HIS A 257 0.27 1.29 -21.17
CA HIS A 257 0.92 0.02 -21.37
C HIS A 257 -0.05 -1.13 -21.28
N VAL A 258 0.29 -2.19 -22.00
CA VAL A 258 -0.33 -3.50 -21.90
C VAL A 258 0.77 -4.52 -21.61
N LEU A 259 0.42 -5.55 -20.86
CA LEU A 259 1.30 -6.65 -20.52
C LEU A 259 0.71 -7.92 -21.11
N LEU A 260 1.56 -8.69 -21.75
CA LEU A 260 1.26 -10.04 -22.17
C LEU A 260 0.91 -10.95 -20.96
N LYS A 261 -0.16 -11.74 -21.06
CA LYS A 261 -0.45 -12.79 -20.07
C LYS A 261 0.50 -13.98 -20.24
N PRO A 262 1.27 -14.39 -19.20
CA PRO A 262 2.28 -15.44 -19.35
C PRO A 262 1.76 -16.78 -19.89
N TYR A 263 0.53 -17.17 -19.54
CA TYR A 263 -0.06 -18.44 -20.00
C TYR A 263 -0.20 -18.52 -21.53
N ASP A 264 -0.53 -17.41 -22.20
CA ASP A 264 -0.67 -17.38 -23.65
C ASP A 264 0.69 -17.47 -24.36
N PHE A 265 1.75 -17.00 -23.68
CA PHE A 265 3.14 -17.18 -24.10
C PHE A 265 3.58 -18.63 -23.94
N VAL A 266 3.30 -19.25 -22.80
CA VAL A 266 3.60 -20.67 -22.55
C VAL A 266 2.93 -21.56 -23.59
N ALA A 267 1.66 -21.29 -23.92
CA ALA A 267 0.95 -22.03 -24.96
C ALA A 267 1.59 -21.85 -26.35
N ALA A 268 2.03 -20.64 -26.69
CA ALA A 268 2.74 -20.38 -27.95
C ALA A 268 4.06 -21.16 -28.04
N ILE A 269 4.81 -21.21 -26.93
CA ILE A 269 6.07 -21.96 -26.84
C ILE A 269 5.82 -23.47 -26.97
N GLN A 270 4.83 -24.01 -26.25
CA GLN A 270 4.48 -25.44 -26.30
C GLN A 270 4.02 -25.87 -27.69
N ASN A 271 3.24 -25.02 -28.38
CA ASN A 271 2.78 -25.26 -29.74
C ASN A 271 3.82 -24.89 -30.81
N ARG A 272 4.97 -24.36 -30.39
CA ARG A 272 6.02 -23.84 -31.26
C ARG A 272 5.50 -22.86 -32.31
N THR A 273 4.62 -21.95 -31.91
CA THR A 273 4.05 -20.92 -32.78
C THR A 273 4.49 -19.53 -32.37
N ILE A 274 4.87 -18.72 -33.35
CA ILE A 274 4.92 -17.26 -33.26
C ILE A 274 3.54 -16.76 -33.66
N LYS A 275 2.95 -15.88 -32.85
CA LYS A 275 1.65 -15.28 -33.11
C LYS A 275 1.80 -13.79 -33.37
N ARG A 276 0.84 -13.24 -34.10
CA ARG A 276 0.66 -11.78 -34.21
C ARG A 276 -0.20 -11.21 -33.07
N THR A 277 -1.15 -12.01 -32.62
CA THR A 277 -2.10 -11.63 -31.57
C THR A 277 -1.84 -12.46 -30.33
N TYR A 278 -1.77 -11.81 -29.17
CA TYR A 278 -1.62 -12.47 -27.88
C TYR A 278 -2.66 -12.00 -26.88
N ASP A 279 -2.95 -12.84 -25.89
CA ASP A 279 -3.77 -12.45 -24.75
C ASP A 279 -2.98 -11.48 -23.86
N THR A 280 -3.60 -10.34 -23.56
CA THR A 280 -2.99 -9.25 -22.81
C THR A 280 -3.91 -8.77 -21.71
N GLU A 281 -3.28 -8.19 -20.71
CA GLU A 281 -3.94 -7.41 -19.69
C GLU A 281 -3.34 -6.02 -19.60
N GLN A 282 -4.08 -5.17 -18.92
CA GLN A 282 -3.60 -3.89 -18.50
C GLN A 282 -3.43 -3.95 -16.97
N PRO A 283 -2.19 -4.14 -16.46
CA PRO A 283 -1.93 -4.44 -15.05
C PRO A 283 -2.50 -3.38 -14.11
N GLY A 284 -3.47 -3.77 -13.28
CA GLY A 284 -4.06 -2.92 -12.25
C GLY A 284 -5.45 -2.38 -12.54
N GLN A 285 -6.17 -2.98 -13.50
CA GLN A 285 -7.61 -2.81 -13.77
C GLN A 285 -8.15 -1.41 -13.42
N GLY A 286 -7.57 -0.38 -14.01
CA GLY A 286 -7.84 0.99 -13.63
C GLY A 286 -7.07 2.03 -14.42
N PHE A 287 -7.52 3.28 -14.29
CA PHE A 287 -6.98 4.43 -15.00
C PHE A 287 -5.51 4.69 -14.62
N TYR A 288 -4.65 4.85 -15.62
CA TYR A 288 -3.25 5.27 -15.41
C TYR A 288 -3.18 6.78 -15.37
N TYR A 289 -2.62 7.31 -14.28
CA TYR A 289 -2.44 8.74 -14.15
C TYR A 289 -1.06 9.17 -14.60
N TYR A 290 -0.99 10.31 -15.25
CA TYR A 290 0.26 11.03 -15.49
C TYR A 290 0.18 12.42 -14.85
N LYS A 291 1.32 12.91 -14.40
CA LYS A 291 1.41 14.21 -13.73
C LYS A 291 1.50 15.32 -14.78
N ILE A 292 0.52 16.21 -14.80
CA ILE A 292 0.52 17.42 -15.65
C ILE A 292 1.21 18.57 -14.90
N SER A 293 0.92 18.72 -13.61
CA SER A 293 1.56 19.72 -12.73
C SER A 293 1.51 19.27 -11.27
N THR A 294 2.01 20.09 -10.34
CA THR A 294 2.07 19.75 -8.89
C THR A 294 0.72 19.30 -8.30
N PHE A 295 -0.40 19.83 -8.80
CA PHE A 295 -1.75 19.49 -8.30
C PHE A 295 -2.73 19.04 -9.39
N LYS A 296 -2.25 18.77 -10.60
CA LYS A 296 -3.08 18.33 -11.73
C LYS A 296 -2.53 17.04 -12.33
N PHE A 297 -3.43 16.09 -12.53
CA PHE A 297 -3.13 14.77 -13.06
C PHE A 297 -4.09 14.47 -14.22
N GLY A 298 -3.57 13.90 -15.31
CA GLY A 298 -4.35 13.35 -16.41
C GLY A 298 -4.58 11.85 -16.22
N LEU A 299 -5.45 11.27 -17.04
CA LEU A 299 -5.74 9.83 -17.06
C LEU A 299 -5.59 9.31 -18.49
N HIS A 300 -4.86 8.21 -18.66
CA HIS A 300 -4.87 7.43 -19.89
C HIS A 300 -6.18 6.61 -19.96
N PRO A 301 -6.71 6.37 -21.18
CA PRO A 301 -7.86 5.51 -21.36
C PRO A 301 -7.52 4.06 -20.97
N ASN A 302 -8.48 3.38 -20.35
CA ASN A 302 -8.36 1.94 -20.13
C ASN A 302 -8.47 1.21 -21.48
N LYS A 303 -7.63 0.21 -21.67
CA LYS A 303 -7.80 -0.79 -22.72
C LYS A 303 -8.49 -2.04 -22.15
N PRO A 304 -9.44 -2.63 -22.89
CA PRO A 304 -10.03 -3.89 -22.48
C PRO A 304 -8.97 -4.99 -22.48
N GLU A 305 -9.04 -5.92 -21.52
CA GLU A 305 -8.23 -7.13 -21.57
C GLU A 305 -8.65 -8.01 -22.77
N GLY A 306 -7.71 -8.81 -23.26
CA GLY A 306 -7.97 -9.81 -24.29
C GLY A 306 -6.90 -9.86 -25.38
N GLN A 307 -7.30 -10.42 -26.51
CA GLN A 307 -6.46 -10.62 -27.68
C GLN A 307 -6.11 -9.28 -28.35
N MET A 308 -4.83 -8.91 -28.32
CA MET A 308 -4.32 -7.70 -28.95
C MET A 308 -3.23 -8.01 -29.98
N ASP A 309 -3.27 -7.30 -31.10
CA ASP A 309 -2.29 -7.37 -32.18
C ASP A 309 -1.03 -6.60 -31.78
N ILE A 310 0.11 -7.28 -31.65
CA ILE A 310 1.39 -6.64 -31.28
C ILE A 310 1.86 -5.62 -32.31
N CYS A 311 1.45 -5.77 -33.58
CA CYS A 311 1.83 -4.85 -34.64
C CYS A 311 1.12 -3.50 -34.54
N SER A 312 0.05 -3.40 -33.74
CA SER A 312 -0.68 -2.15 -33.53
C SER A 312 0.02 -1.19 -32.57
N PHE A 313 1.09 -1.63 -31.89
CA PHE A 313 1.81 -0.84 -30.90
C PHE A 313 3.01 -0.12 -31.49
N GLY A 314 3.26 1.11 -31.01
CA GLY A 314 4.41 1.91 -31.41
C GLY A 314 5.71 1.52 -30.71
N TYR A 315 5.62 0.89 -29.53
CA TYR A 315 6.79 0.43 -28.76
C TYR A 315 6.57 -0.96 -28.20
N LEU A 316 7.59 -1.81 -28.31
CA LEU A 316 7.60 -3.19 -27.84
C LEU A 316 8.80 -3.39 -26.89
N VAL A 317 8.55 -3.89 -25.68
CA VAL A 317 9.56 -4.04 -24.63
C VAL A 317 9.80 -5.52 -24.36
N PHE A 318 11.08 -5.91 -24.37
CA PHE A 318 11.52 -7.28 -24.15
C PHE A 318 12.58 -7.35 -23.06
N ASP A 319 12.41 -8.28 -22.13
CA ASP A 319 13.52 -8.74 -21.30
C ASP A 319 14.40 -9.70 -22.11
N THR A 320 15.72 -9.49 -22.04
CA THR A 320 16.74 -10.24 -22.78
C THR A 320 17.57 -11.17 -21.90
N GLN A 321 17.43 -11.08 -20.57
CA GLN A 321 18.08 -11.99 -19.62
C GLN A 321 17.08 -12.52 -18.59
N PRO A 322 17.17 -13.81 -18.22
CA PRO A 322 16.35 -14.37 -17.15
C PRO A 322 16.82 -13.85 -15.80
N GLY A 323 15.88 -13.37 -14.98
CA GLY A 323 16.11 -13.11 -13.55
C GLY A 323 16.02 -14.39 -12.72
N ARG A 324 15.37 -15.44 -13.24
CA ARG A 324 15.23 -16.76 -12.60
C ARG A 324 15.35 -17.89 -13.61
N GLU A 325 15.90 -19.05 -13.20
CA GLU A 325 16.07 -20.21 -14.10
C GLU A 325 14.77 -20.67 -14.75
N GLN A 326 13.64 -20.60 -14.04
CA GLN A 326 12.34 -21.03 -14.58
C GLN A 326 11.83 -20.12 -15.73
N SER A 327 12.35 -18.91 -15.85
CA SER A 327 11.98 -17.94 -16.89
C SER A 327 12.74 -18.13 -18.21
N ILE A 328 13.76 -18.98 -18.25
CA ILE A 328 14.64 -19.16 -19.42
C ILE A 328 13.86 -19.38 -20.73
N PRO A 329 12.87 -20.30 -20.80
CA PRO A 329 12.14 -20.53 -22.06
C PRO A 329 11.36 -19.29 -22.53
N LEU A 330 10.84 -18.50 -21.59
CA LEU A 330 10.06 -17.29 -21.88
C LEU A 330 10.97 -16.19 -22.43
N ILE A 331 12.17 -16.03 -21.86
CA ILE A 331 13.18 -15.08 -22.35
C ILE A 331 13.75 -15.50 -23.70
N GLN A 332 13.99 -16.80 -23.92
CA GLN A 332 14.41 -17.28 -25.24
C GLN A 332 13.36 -16.98 -26.31
N TYR A 333 12.08 -17.12 -25.98
CA TYR A 333 11.00 -16.77 -26.87
C TYR A 333 10.86 -15.26 -27.09
N ASN A 334 11.09 -14.42 -26.06
CA ASN A 334 11.25 -12.96 -26.24
C ASN A 334 12.33 -12.64 -27.28
N LEU A 335 13.51 -13.26 -27.16
CA LEU A 335 14.63 -13.02 -28.06
C LEU A 335 14.31 -13.45 -29.50
N LEU A 336 13.61 -14.58 -29.67
CA LEU A 336 13.13 -15.04 -30.98
C LEU A 336 12.16 -14.02 -31.62
N LEU A 337 11.15 -13.57 -30.87
CA LEU A 337 10.20 -12.57 -31.35
C LEU A 337 10.88 -11.25 -31.69
N ARG A 338 11.75 -10.77 -30.80
CA ARG A 338 12.56 -9.57 -31.02
C ARG A 338 13.35 -9.67 -32.32
N GLN A 339 14.03 -10.79 -32.55
CA GLN A 339 14.79 -11.02 -33.79
C GLN A 339 13.90 -10.98 -35.03
N LYS A 340 12.72 -11.62 -34.98
CA LYS A 340 11.76 -11.62 -36.09
C LYS A 340 11.18 -10.25 -36.40
N LEU A 341 10.88 -9.46 -35.38
CA LEU A 341 10.40 -8.09 -35.55
C LEU A 341 11.47 -7.19 -36.19
N LEU A 342 12.73 -7.37 -35.80
CA LEU A 342 13.87 -6.63 -36.37
C LEU A 342 14.19 -7.01 -37.83
N GLU A 343 13.59 -8.06 -38.39
CA GLU A 343 13.69 -8.35 -39.83
C GLU A 343 12.93 -7.31 -40.68
N LYS A 344 11.99 -6.56 -40.08
CA LYS A 344 11.22 -5.51 -40.76
C LYS A 344 11.96 -4.17 -40.72
N THR A 345 12.08 -3.52 -41.87
CA THR A 345 12.87 -2.27 -42.03
C THR A 345 12.33 -1.05 -41.27
N TRP A 346 11.07 -1.10 -40.82
CA TRP A 346 10.41 -0.02 -40.08
C TRP A 346 10.36 -0.27 -38.56
N ILE A 347 11.00 -1.35 -38.10
CA ILE A 347 11.13 -1.69 -36.69
C ILE A 347 12.61 -1.61 -36.31
N GLU A 348 12.93 -0.74 -35.36
CA GLU A 348 14.30 -0.49 -34.93
C GLU A 348 14.45 -0.64 -33.42
N GLU A 349 15.62 -1.09 -32.97
CA GLU A 349 15.97 -1.06 -31.55
C GLU A 349 16.39 0.35 -31.14
N VAL A 350 15.57 1.00 -30.32
CA VAL A 350 15.78 2.39 -29.87
C VAL A 350 16.39 2.49 -28.48
N PHE A 351 16.37 1.39 -27.73
CA PHE A 351 17.04 1.26 -26.45
C PHE A 351 17.47 -0.19 -26.25
N SER A 352 18.68 -0.37 -25.73
CA SER A 352 19.22 -1.68 -25.39
C SER A 352 20.17 -1.52 -24.23
N ASN A 353 19.99 -2.33 -23.20
CA ASN A 353 20.96 -2.51 -22.15
C ASN A 353 21.18 -4.01 -21.92
N ARG A 354 21.80 -4.36 -20.79
CA ARG A 354 22.11 -5.76 -20.50
C ARG A 354 20.88 -6.66 -20.42
N VAL A 355 19.74 -6.16 -19.93
CA VAL A 355 18.56 -7.01 -19.62
C VAL A 355 17.26 -6.56 -20.31
N VAL A 356 17.18 -5.35 -20.84
CA VAL A 356 15.99 -4.81 -21.52
C VAL A 356 16.34 -4.30 -22.91
N SER A 357 15.48 -4.61 -23.87
CA SER A 357 15.46 -4.08 -25.23
C SER A 357 14.10 -3.43 -25.51
N ILE A 358 14.12 -2.27 -26.18
CA ILE A 358 12.91 -1.58 -26.63
C ILE A 358 12.99 -1.39 -28.14
N LEU A 359 11.99 -1.92 -28.83
CA LEU A 359 11.81 -1.72 -30.26
C LEU A 359 10.79 -0.60 -30.51
N LYS A 360 11.08 0.28 -31.47
CA LYS A 360 10.12 1.25 -32.00
C LYS A 360 9.57 0.72 -33.32
N ASN A 361 8.25 0.64 -33.41
CA ASN A 361 7.54 0.36 -34.65
C ASN A 361 7.07 1.70 -35.25
N SER A 362 7.70 2.12 -36.34
CA SER A 362 7.37 3.37 -37.02
C SER A 362 6.12 3.29 -37.91
N LYS A 363 5.55 2.08 -38.10
CA LYS A 363 4.30 1.85 -38.81
C LYS A 363 3.32 0.98 -38.02
N PRO A 364 2.75 1.48 -36.91
CA PRO A 364 1.74 0.74 -36.16
C PRO A 364 0.54 0.35 -37.04
N GLY A 365 0.15 -0.93 -36.99
CA GLY A 365 -0.93 -1.52 -37.78
C GLY A 365 -0.46 -2.27 -39.03
N ASP A 366 0.70 -1.90 -39.59
CA ASP A 366 1.32 -2.64 -40.69
C ASP A 366 1.80 -4.02 -40.22
N ASP A 367 1.96 -4.97 -41.15
CA ASP A 367 2.31 -6.35 -40.82
C ASP A 367 3.74 -6.52 -40.31
N CYS A 368 3.90 -6.48 -39.00
CA CYS A 368 5.18 -6.60 -38.31
C CYS A 368 5.67 -8.04 -38.15
N ILE A 369 4.75 -9.02 -38.08
CA ILE A 369 5.09 -10.42 -37.85
C ILE A 369 4.00 -11.33 -38.42
N GLU A 370 4.42 -12.40 -39.09
CA GLU A 370 3.51 -13.43 -39.58
C GLU A 370 3.34 -14.54 -38.54
N THR A 371 2.14 -15.14 -38.49
CA THR A 371 1.92 -16.31 -37.65
C THR A 371 2.60 -17.51 -38.30
N GLN A 372 3.59 -18.08 -37.61
CA GLN A 372 4.44 -19.16 -38.16
C GLN A 372 4.87 -20.12 -37.07
N THR A 373 5.19 -21.35 -37.44
CA THR A 373 5.83 -22.30 -36.53
C THR A 373 7.34 -22.06 -36.46
N PHE A 374 7.95 -22.32 -35.31
CA PHE A 374 9.41 -22.26 -35.13
C PHE A 374 9.96 -23.62 -34.68
N GLU A 375 11.26 -23.86 -34.90
CA GLU A 375 11.89 -25.15 -34.61
C GLU A 375 12.33 -25.30 -33.15
#